data_AF-A0A7S0HUP7-F1
#
_entry.id   AF-A0A7S0HUP7-F1
#
_cell.length_a   1.000
_cell.length_b   1.000
_cell.length_c   1.000
_cell.angle_alpha   90.00
_cell.angle_beta   90.00
_cell.angle_gamma   90.00
#
_symmetry.space_group_name_H-M   'P 1'
#
loop_
_entity.id
_entity.type
_entity.pdbx_description
1 polymer ?
#
loop_
_entity_poly.entity_id
_entity_poly.type
_entity_poly.pdbx_seq_one_letter_code
_entity_poly.pdbx_strand_id
1 'polypeptide(L)'
;MMTWFSLGCFFYMLMVYTLHTEVAKGTVLEQSETIQELFHYLEVLTLTMWSFYPIIVFLGRAQCHLISKHMEDAILCILDCLAKLGMEGLVVVYIGFLTSSSSSSSAGH
;
A
#
# COMPACT_ATOMS: atom_id res chain seq x y z
N MET A 1 -10.03 24.59 3.26
CA MET A 1 -8.99 23.63 2.84
C MET A 1 -8.51 22.81 4.03
N MET A 2 -8.03 23.43 5.11
CA MET A 2 -7.54 22.73 6.30
C MET A 2 -8.54 21.77 6.96
N THR A 3 -9.79 22.19 7.13
CA THR A 3 -10.84 21.32 7.72
C THR A 3 -11.02 20.03 6.92
N TRP A 4 -11.06 20.13 5.59
CA TRP A 4 -11.15 18.98 4.68
C TRP A 4 -9.90 18.11 4.71
N PHE A 5 -8.72 18.73 4.79
CA PHE A 5 -7.46 18.01 4.92
C PHE A 5 -7.38 17.24 6.25
N SER A 6 -7.66 17.89 7.38
CA SER A 6 -7.66 17.26 8.70
C SER A 6 -8.69 16.13 8.80
N LEU A 7 -9.88 16.32 8.23
CA LEU A 7 -10.90 15.26 8.18
C LEU A 7 -10.43 14.09 7.31
N GLY A 8 -9.78 14.36 6.18
CA GLY A 8 -9.18 13.33 5.33
C GLY A 8 -8.08 12.54 6.05
N CYS A 9 -7.18 13.22 6.76
CA CYS A 9 -6.14 12.57 7.58
C CYS A 9 -6.75 11.71 8.69
N PHE A 10 -7.84 12.15 9.32
CA PHE A 10 -8.53 11.37 10.34
C PHE A 10 -9.08 10.05 9.77
N PHE A 11 -9.77 10.10 8.62
CA PHE A 11 -10.25 8.89 7.95
C PHE A 11 -9.14 7.99 7.45
N TYR A 12 -8.03 8.57 6.97
CA TYR A 12 -6.84 7.80 6.61
C TYR A 12 -6.29 7.02 7.80
N MET A 13 -6.14 7.67 8.97
CA MET A 13 -5.66 7.00 10.19
C MET A 13 -6.62 5.90 10.65
N LEU A 14 -7.94 6.11 10.56
CA LEU A 14 -8.92 5.06 10.86
C LEU A 14 -8.76 3.85 9.92
N MET A 15 -8.59 4.10 8.62
CA MET A 15 -8.38 3.02 7.64
C MET A 15 -7.09 2.24 7.93
N VAL A 16 -5.98 2.92 8.21
CA VAL A 16 -4.71 2.28 8.60
C VAL A 16 -4.87 1.47 9.88
N TYR A 17 -5.60 1.99 10.86
CA TYR A 17 -5.88 1.29 12.10
C TYR A 17 -6.66 -0.01 11.83
N THR A 18 -7.77 0.07 11.08
CA THR A 18 -8.58 -1.09 10.70
C THR A 18 -7.77 -2.11 9.91
N LEU A 19 -6.90 -1.68 8.98
CA LEU A 19 -6.02 -2.56 8.23
C LEU A 19 -5.12 -3.39 9.17
N HIS A 20 -4.47 -2.74 10.13
CA HIS A 20 -3.60 -3.42 11.09
C HIS A 20 -4.37 -4.29 12.10
N THR A 21 -5.52 -3.85 12.60
CA THR A 21 -6.21 -4.56 13.68
C THR A 21 -7.12 -5.66 13.19
N GLU A 22 -7.86 -5.43 12.10
CA GLU A 22 -8.85 -6.38 11.61
C GLU A 22 -8.27 -7.30 10.53
N VAL A 23 -7.44 -6.77 9.63
CA VAL A 23 -6.91 -7.56 8.51
C VAL A 23 -5.63 -8.28 8.93
N ALA A 24 -4.59 -7.55 9.35
CA ALA A 24 -3.29 -8.13 9.66
C ALA A 24 -3.33 -9.08 10.87
N LYS A 25 -4.07 -8.70 11.93
CA LYS A 25 -4.19 -9.49 13.18
C LYS A 25 -5.43 -10.37 13.25
N GLY A 26 -6.32 -10.30 12.26
CA GLY A 26 -7.51 -11.14 12.17
C GLY A 26 -7.37 -12.12 11.01
N THR A 27 -7.91 -11.73 9.85
CA THR A 27 -8.07 -12.58 8.67
C THR A 27 -6.77 -13.19 8.16
N VAL A 28 -5.66 -12.47 8.23
CA VAL A 28 -4.37 -12.92 7.67
C VAL A 28 -3.77 -14.07 8.49
N LEU A 29 -3.97 -14.08 9.81
CA LEU A 29 -3.44 -15.13 10.69
C LEU A 29 -4.04 -16.52 10.40
N GLU A 30 -5.21 -16.57 9.77
CA GLU A 30 -5.87 -17.81 9.36
C GLU A 30 -5.33 -18.38 8.03
N GLN A 31 -4.48 -17.61 7.31
CA GLN A 31 -3.93 -18.00 6.01
C GLN A 31 -2.58 -18.70 6.14
N SER A 32 -2.09 -19.28 5.04
CA SER A 32 -0.77 -19.92 4.99
C SER A 32 0.36 -18.92 5.20
N GLU A 33 1.50 -19.38 5.75
CA GLU A 33 2.66 -18.52 6.06
C GLU A 33 3.12 -17.69 4.85
N THR A 34 3.09 -18.27 3.63
CA THR A 34 3.45 -17.55 2.40
C THR A 34 2.49 -16.40 2.08
N ILE A 35 1.19 -16.56 2.34
CA ILE A 35 0.20 -15.50 2.14
C ILE A 35 0.34 -14.42 3.21
N GLN A 36 0.67 -14.81 4.46
CA GLN A 36 0.94 -13.86 5.53
C GLN A 36 2.15 -12.97 5.21
N GLU A 37 3.22 -13.56 4.68
CA GLU A 37 4.41 -12.82 4.27
C GLU A 37 4.11 -11.87 3.10
N LEU A 38 3.38 -12.33 2.07
CA LEU A 38 2.93 -11.47 0.97
C LEU A 38 2.11 -10.29 1.49
N PHE A 39 1.14 -10.56 2.38
CA PHE A 39 0.32 -9.51 2.96
C PHE A 39 1.17 -8.49 3.72
N HIS A 40 2.15 -8.94 4.50
CA HIS A 40 3.04 -8.04 5.23
C HIS A 40 3.79 -7.08 4.29
N TYR A 41 4.33 -7.57 3.17
CA TYR A 41 5.00 -6.71 2.20
C TYR A 41 4.03 -5.73 1.52
N LEU A 42 2.83 -6.19 1.14
CA LEU A 42 1.79 -5.34 0.54
C LEU A 42 1.31 -4.26 1.51
N GLU A 43 1.14 -4.62 2.79
CA GLU A 43 0.77 -3.70 3.87
C GLU A 43 1.83 -2.62 4.05
N VAL A 44 3.10 -3.00 4.22
CA VAL A 44 4.21 -2.05 4.38
C VAL A 44 4.35 -1.13 3.16
N LEU A 45 4.24 -1.68 1.95
CA LEU A 45 4.26 -0.90 0.70
C LEU A 45 3.11 0.11 0.66
N THR A 46 1.89 -0.34 0.93
CA THR A 46 0.68 0.49 0.91
C THR A 46 0.78 1.61 1.94
N LEU A 47 1.14 1.28 3.19
CA LEU A 47 1.26 2.27 4.26
C LEU A 47 2.33 3.31 3.94
N THR A 48 3.47 2.89 3.41
CA THR A 48 4.56 3.80 3.04
C THR A 48 4.13 4.73 1.92
N MET A 49 3.62 4.17 0.81
CA MET A 49 3.19 4.98 -0.34
C MET A 49 2.03 5.90 0.01
N TRP A 50 1.03 5.40 0.72
CA TRP A 50 -0.17 6.17 1.04
C TRP A 50 0.10 7.25 2.09
N SER A 51 1.08 7.05 2.99
CA SER A 51 1.49 8.09 3.95
C SER A 51 2.12 9.30 3.26
N PHE A 52 2.70 9.15 2.07
CA PHE A 52 3.24 10.28 1.32
C PHE A 52 2.16 11.20 0.75
N TYR A 53 0.93 10.71 0.48
CA TYR A 53 -0.16 11.55 -0.03
C TYR A 53 -0.49 12.75 0.87
N PRO A 54 -0.83 12.57 2.16
CA PRO A 54 -1.13 13.69 3.02
C PRO A 54 0.08 14.63 3.18
N ILE A 55 1.31 14.11 3.14
CA ILE A 55 2.54 14.93 3.20
C ILE A 55 2.65 15.83 1.97
N ILE A 56 2.48 15.27 0.76
CA ILE A 56 2.57 16.03 -0.50
C ILE A 56 1.45 17.07 -0.59
N VAL A 57 0.21 16.68 -0.25
CA VAL A 57 -0.95 17.58 -0.25
C VAL A 57 -0.76 18.71 0.78
N PHE A 58 -0.17 18.40 1.94
CA PHE A 58 0.15 19.40 2.95
C PHE A 58 1.16 20.44 2.45
N LEU A 59 2.24 19.98 1.83
CA LEU A 59 3.32 20.81 1.27
C LEU A 59 2.86 21.68 0.09
N GLY A 60 1.95 21.15 -0.73
CA GLY A 60 1.38 21.85 -1.89
C GLY A 60 0.15 22.67 -1.51
N ARG A 61 -1.00 22.24 -2.03
CA ARG A 61 -2.29 22.96 -2.01
C ARG A 61 -2.92 23.21 -0.64
N ALA A 62 -2.52 22.52 0.42
CA ALA A 62 -3.18 22.69 1.71
C ALA A 62 -2.67 23.94 2.44
N GLN A 63 -1.36 24.05 2.71
CA GLN A 63 -0.86 25.07 3.64
C GLN A 63 0.35 25.86 3.15
N CYS A 64 1.33 25.20 2.52
CA CYS A 64 2.65 25.82 2.37
C CYS A 64 2.91 26.44 0.99
N HIS A 65 2.15 26.09 -0.06
CA HIS A 65 2.44 26.49 -1.45
C HIS A 65 3.93 26.35 -1.83
N LEU A 66 4.65 25.43 -1.16
CA LEU A 66 6.08 25.20 -1.38
C LEU A 66 6.34 24.56 -2.74
N ILE A 67 5.31 23.86 -3.24
CA ILE A 67 5.35 23.08 -4.48
C ILE A 67 4.30 23.66 -5.43
N SER A 68 4.68 23.89 -6.69
CA SER A 68 3.74 24.29 -7.74
C SER A 68 2.68 23.21 -7.95
N LYS A 69 1.45 23.60 -8.29
CA LYS A 69 0.33 22.68 -8.55
C LYS A 69 0.70 21.57 -9.56
N HIS A 70 1.42 21.93 -10.62
CA HIS A 70 1.85 20.96 -11.64
C HIS A 70 2.86 19.94 -11.12
N MET A 71 3.70 20.36 -10.17
CA MET A 71 4.68 19.47 -9.53
C MET A 71 3.98 18.56 -8.51
N GLU A 72 3.01 19.09 -7.75
CA GLU A 72 2.15 18.27 -6.87
C GLU A 72 1.48 17.14 -7.67
N ASP A 73 0.80 17.48 -8.77
CA ASP A 73 0.12 16.50 -9.63
C ASP A 73 1.09 15.45 -10.20
N ALA A 74 2.29 15.86 -10.60
CA ALA A 74 3.32 14.96 -11.12
C ALA A 74 3.84 13.98 -10.04
N ILE A 75 4.12 14.46 -8.84
CA ILE A 75 4.60 13.61 -7.74
C ILE A 75 3.51 12.63 -7.31
N LEU A 76 2.26 13.10 -7.20
CA LEU A 76 1.13 12.22 -6.88
C LEU A 76 0.93 11.14 -7.95
N CYS A 77 1.10 11.47 -9.23
CA CYS A 77 1.02 10.50 -10.33
C CYS A 77 2.14 9.45 -10.23
N ILE A 78 3.38 9.87 -9.96
CA ILE A 78 4.52 8.94 -9.78
C ILE A 78 4.26 8.02 -8.60
N LEU A 79 3.78 8.57 -7.48
CA LEU A 79 3.43 7.82 -6.28
C LEU A 79 2.34 6.77 -6.58
N ASP A 80 1.33 7.15 -7.37
CA ASP A 80 0.26 6.25 -7.80
C ASP A 80 0.78 5.11 -8.67
N CYS A 81 1.67 5.41 -9.62
CA CYS A 81 2.31 4.42 -10.47
C CYS A 81 3.14 3.44 -9.63
N LEU A 82 3.94 3.93 -8.68
CA LEU A 82 4.75 3.08 -7.81
C LEU A 82 3.90 2.21 -6.89
N ALA A 83 2.84 2.76 -6.30
CA ALA A 83 1.92 1.99 -5.47
C ALA A 83 1.24 0.87 -6.28
N LYS A 84 0.73 1.17 -7.48
CA LYS A 84 0.06 0.16 -8.32
C LYS A 84 1.02 -0.89 -8.86
N LEU A 85 2.13 -0.45 -9.47
CA LEU A 85 3.12 -1.36 -10.04
C LEU A 85 3.80 -2.22 -8.97
N GLY A 86 4.04 -1.67 -7.78
CA GLY A 86 4.60 -2.41 -6.65
C GLY A 86 3.63 -3.48 -6.12
N MET A 87 2.34 -3.13 -5.99
CA MET A 87 1.31 -4.09 -5.55
C MET A 87 1.16 -5.25 -6.54
N GLU A 88 0.97 -4.95 -7.82
CA GLU A 88 0.84 -5.97 -8.87
C GLU A 88 2.12 -6.81 -9.00
N GLY A 89 3.29 -6.17 -8.93
CA GLY A 89 4.58 -6.85 -9.00
C GLY A 89 4.78 -7.86 -7.88
N LEU A 90 4.45 -7.49 -6.63
CA LEU A 90 4.53 -8.40 -5.48
C LEU A 90 3.59 -9.59 -5.64
N VAL A 91 2.34 -9.35 -6.06
CA VAL A 91 1.35 -10.42 -6.27
C VAL A 91 1.82 -11.40 -7.35
N VAL A 92 2.29 -10.90 -8.49
CA VAL A 92 2.75 -11.75 -9.61
C VAL A 92 3.96 -12.60 -9.20
N VAL A 93 4.93 -12.02 -8.48
CA VAL A 93 6.12 -12.74 -8.02
C VAL A 93 5.74 -13.89 -7.08
N TYR A 94 4.85 -13.63 -6.11
CA TYR A 94 4.43 -14.65 -5.16
C TYR A 94 3.59 -15.76 -5.82
N ILE A 95 2.70 -15.43 -6.77
CA ILE A 95 1.95 -16.44 -7.53
C ILE A 95 2.91 -17.30 -8.38
N GLY A 96 3.91 -16.69 -9.01
CA GLY A 96 4.95 -17.40 -9.74
C GLY A 96 5.68 -18.42 -8.84
N PHE A 97 6.09 -17.99 -7.65
CA PHE A 97 6.76 -18.85 -6.67
C PHE A 97 5.88 -20.03 -6.20
N LEU A 98 4.60 -19.77 -5.92
CA LEU A 98 3.63 -20.80 -5.53
C LEU A 98 3.39 -21.83 -6.64
N THR A 99 3.31 -21.37 -7.90
CA THR A 99 3.12 -22.22 -9.07
C THR A 99 4.33 -23.12 -9.32
N SER A 100 5.55 -22.57 -9.20
CA SER A 100 6.79 -23.35 -9.31
C SER A 100 6.89 -24.41 -8.21
N SER A 101 6.57 -24.05 -6.96
CA SER A 101 6.59 -24.97 -5.82
C SER A 101 5.61 -26.14 -6.00
N SER A 102 4.41 -25.85 -6.53
CA SER A 102 3.39 -26.89 -6.79
C SER A 102 3.84 -27.87 -7.88
N SER A 103 4.53 -27.38 -8.90
CA SER A 103 5.03 -28.21 -10.02
C SER A 103 6.14 -29.17 -9.57
N SER A 104 6.98 -28.77 -8.62
CA SER A 104 8.01 -29.63 -8.03
C SER A 104 7.44 -30.77 -7.18
N SER A 105 6.32 -30.53 -6.46
CA SER A 105 5.65 -31.59 -5.69
C SER A 105 4.97 -32.65 -6.56
N SER A 106 4.48 -32.30 -7.75
CA SER A 106 3.84 -33.26 -8.67
C SER A 106 4.82 -34.13 -9.45
N ALA A 107 6.08 -33.73 -9.60
CA ALA A 107 7.10 -34.49 -10.33
C ALA A 107 7.85 -35.54 -9.46
N GLY A 108 7.57 -35.56 -8.14
CA GLY A 108 8.24 -36.44 -7.17
C GLY A 108 7.49 -37.73 -6.82
N HIS A 109 6.40 -38.06 -7.54
CA HIS A 109 5.63 -39.30 -7.37
C HIS A 109 5.82 -40.25 -8.55
#